data_AF-A0A920L736-F1
#
_entry.id   AF-A0A920L736-F1
#
_cell.length_a   1.000
_cell.length_b   1.000
_cell.length_c   1.000
_cell.angle_alpha   90.00
_cell.angle_beta   90.00
_cell.angle_gamma   90.00
#
_symmetry.space_group_name_H-M   'P 1'
#
loop_
_entity.id
_entity.type
_entity.pdbx_description
1 polymer ?
#
loop_
_entity_poly.entity_id
_entity_poly.type
_entity_poly.pdbx_seq_one_letter_code
_entity_poly.pdbx_strand_id
1 'polypeptide(L)'
;MIKNFNFLYLFVISITLLAWSNYSYSNEGEKVVSTCLGCHGVKSYGNIYPSYRVPKLANQHKDYIVSALNAYKSGLRKHLQCKLMQ
;
A
#
# COMPACT_ATOMS: atom_id res chain seq x y z
N MET A 1 -1.66 50.93 17.79
CA MET A 1 -2.08 49.60 18.28
C MET A 1 -2.18 48.59 17.12
N ILE A 2 -1.06 48.18 16.50
CA ILE A 2 -1.05 47.19 15.39
C ILE A 2 0.26 46.38 15.42
N LYS A 3 0.44 45.45 16.38
CA LYS A 3 1.70 44.69 16.47
C LYS A 3 1.60 43.16 16.69
N ASN A 4 0.41 42.53 16.70
CA ASN A 4 0.32 41.10 17.08
C ASN A 4 -0.46 40.18 16.10
N PHE A 5 -1.03 40.69 15.00
CA PHE A 5 -1.87 39.87 14.10
C PHE A 5 -1.06 39.00 13.12
N ASN A 6 0.15 39.43 12.73
CA ASN A 6 0.99 38.69 11.77
C ASN A 6 1.60 37.41 12.34
N PHE A 7 1.83 37.34 13.65
CA PHE A 7 2.48 36.18 14.27
C PHE A 7 1.54 34.95 14.29
N LEU A 8 0.25 35.19 14.55
CA LEU A 8 -0.77 34.13 14.53
C LEU A 8 -0.99 33.58 13.12
N TYR A 9 -0.93 34.44 12.10
CA TYR A 9 -1.10 34.04 10.70
C TYR A 9 0.06 33.18 10.19
N LEU A 10 1.30 33.54 10.55
CA LEU A 10 2.48 32.74 10.22
C LEU A 10 2.47 31.36 10.88
N PHE A 11 1.94 31.25 12.10
CA PHE A 11 1.82 29.98 12.80
C PHE A 11 0.81 29.04 12.13
N VAL A 12 -0.34 29.58 11.68
CA VAL A 12 -1.38 28.80 10.96
C VAL A 12 -0.88 28.33 9.59
N ILE A 13 -0.12 29.16 8.87
CA ILE A 13 0.49 28.78 7.58
C ILE A 13 1.48 27.63 7.78
N SER A 14 2.30 27.66 8.82
CA SER A 14 3.25 26.58 9.09
C SER A 14 2.55 25.25 9.42
N ILE A 15 1.47 25.27 10.21
CA ILE A 15 0.70 24.07 10.57
C ILE A 15 0.04 23.45 9.34
N THR A 16 -0.52 24.28 8.47
CA THR A 16 -1.14 23.79 7.25
C THR A 16 -0.08 23.18 6.33
N LEU A 17 1.10 23.82 6.15
CA LEU A 17 2.23 23.30 5.35
C LEU A 17 2.67 21.88 5.76
N LEU A 18 2.64 21.57 7.04
CA LEU A 18 2.96 20.24 7.59
C LEU A 18 1.88 19.17 7.28
N ALA A 19 0.65 19.56 7.00
CA ALA A 19 -0.43 18.62 6.68
C ALA A 19 -0.32 18.07 5.24
N TRP A 20 0.21 18.83 4.28
CA TRP A 20 0.33 18.38 2.88
C TRP A 20 1.48 17.40 2.62
N SER A 21 2.53 17.37 3.46
CA SER A 21 3.66 16.44 3.26
C SER A 21 3.29 14.97 3.48
N ASN A 22 2.26 14.70 4.28
CA ASN A 22 1.80 13.34 4.59
C ASN A 22 0.89 12.73 3.51
N TYR A 23 0.39 13.52 2.57
CA TYR A 23 -0.52 13.07 1.51
C TYR A 23 0.18 12.23 0.43
N SER A 24 1.51 12.34 0.30
CA SER A 24 2.22 11.72 -0.83
C SER A 24 2.37 10.19 -0.72
N TYR A 25 2.33 9.58 0.47
CA TYR A 25 2.69 8.16 0.67
C TYR A 25 1.74 7.13 0.00
N SER A 26 0.53 7.53 -0.40
CA SER A 26 -0.45 6.58 -0.96
C SER A 26 -0.27 6.31 -2.45
N ASN A 27 0.41 7.19 -3.20
CA ASN A 27 0.41 7.11 -4.66
C ASN A 27 1.45 6.11 -5.21
N GLU A 28 2.55 5.87 -4.49
CA GLU A 28 3.58 4.92 -4.91
C GLU A 28 3.12 3.48 -4.70
N GLY A 29 2.37 3.22 -3.62
CA GLY A 29 1.75 1.94 -3.36
C GLY A 29 0.73 1.56 -4.45
N GLU A 30 -0.07 2.53 -4.90
CA GLU A 30 -1.07 2.31 -5.96
C GLU A 30 -0.44 1.87 -7.29
N LYS A 31 0.70 2.47 -7.66
CA LYS A 31 1.45 2.08 -8.87
C LYS A 31 1.87 0.61 -8.84
N VAL A 32 2.32 0.12 -7.68
CA VAL A 32 2.76 -1.27 -7.49
C VAL A 32 1.58 -2.24 -7.43
N VAL A 33 0.46 -1.82 -6.82
CA VAL A 33 -0.74 -2.67 -6.65
C VAL A 33 -1.31 -3.16 -7.98
N SER A 34 -1.16 -2.40 -9.06
CA SER A 34 -1.59 -2.80 -10.41
C SER A 34 -1.10 -4.20 -10.82
N THR A 35 0.13 -4.57 -10.46
CA THR A 35 0.74 -5.88 -10.74
C THR A 35 0.09 -7.01 -9.94
N CYS A 36 -0.42 -6.71 -8.76
CA CYS A 36 -1.01 -7.68 -7.84
C CYS A 36 -2.45 -8.05 -8.26
N LEU A 37 -3.17 -7.11 -8.88
CA LEU A 37 -4.57 -7.25 -9.26
C LEU A 37 -4.80 -8.31 -10.33
N GLY A 38 -3.79 -8.66 -11.13
CA GLY A 38 -3.90 -9.70 -12.16
C GLY A 38 -4.34 -11.06 -11.61
N CYS A 39 -3.92 -11.40 -10.39
CA CYS A 39 -4.38 -12.61 -9.70
C CYS A 39 -5.33 -12.29 -8.55
N HIS A 40 -5.07 -11.24 -7.75
CA HIS A 40 -5.80 -10.96 -6.50
C HIS A 40 -7.02 -10.04 -6.67
N GLY A 41 -7.24 -9.49 -7.86
CA GLY A 41 -8.36 -8.57 -8.15
C GLY A 41 -9.67 -9.29 -8.51
N VAL A 42 -9.65 -10.61 -8.68
CA VAL A 42 -10.84 -11.39 -9.03
C VAL A 42 -11.76 -11.53 -7.80
N LYS A 43 -13.06 -11.30 -7.97
CA LYS A 43 -14.04 -11.40 -6.87
C LYS A 43 -14.17 -12.83 -6.33
N SER A 44 -14.09 -13.81 -7.23
CA SER A 44 -13.93 -15.22 -6.87
C SER A 44 -12.52 -15.40 -6.33
N TYR A 45 -12.38 -16.11 -5.20
CA TYR A 45 -11.10 -16.45 -4.56
C TYR A 45 -10.27 -17.46 -5.38
N GLY A 46 -10.20 -17.27 -6.69
CA GLY A 46 -9.57 -18.14 -7.64
C GLY A 46 -9.45 -17.48 -9.00
N ASN A 47 -8.47 -17.94 -9.77
CA ASN A 47 -8.26 -17.50 -11.13
C ASN A 47 -9.13 -18.30 -12.12
N ILE A 48 -9.23 -17.78 -13.36
CA ILE A 48 -10.08 -18.38 -14.40
C ILE A 48 -9.44 -19.64 -14.98
N TYR A 49 -8.10 -19.65 -15.18
CA TYR A 49 -7.37 -20.82 -15.67
C TYR A 49 -5.85 -20.65 -15.47
N PRO A 50 -5.09 -21.70 -15.08
CA PRO A 50 -5.55 -23.00 -14.54
C PRO A 50 -6.13 -22.81 -13.13
N SER A 51 -7.21 -23.50 -12.75
CA SER A 51 -7.91 -23.21 -11.48
C SER A 51 -7.02 -23.42 -10.24
N TYR A 52 -6.69 -22.33 -9.56
CA TYR A 52 -6.05 -22.28 -8.25
C TYR A 52 -6.72 -21.24 -7.36
N ARG A 53 -6.71 -21.48 -6.04
CA ARG A 53 -7.26 -20.53 -5.07
C ARG A 53 -6.33 -19.35 -4.90
N VAL A 54 -6.86 -18.15 -5.09
CA VAL A 54 -6.15 -16.89 -4.88
C VAL A 54 -6.83 -16.15 -3.72
N PRO A 55 -6.12 -15.91 -2.60
CA PRO A 55 -6.70 -15.20 -1.47
C PRO A 55 -6.88 -13.71 -1.78
N LYS A 56 -7.85 -13.07 -1.14
CA LYS A 56 -7.98 -11.60 -1.21
C LYS A 56 -6.92 -10.95 -0.34
N LEU A 57 -6.31 -9.89 -0.85
CA LEU A 57 -5.37 -9.04 -0.11
C LEU A 57 -6.06 -7.84 0.54
N ALA A 58 -7.25 -7.49 0.07
CA ALA A 58 -8.04 -6.40 0.66
C ALA A 58 -8.35 -6.71 2.14
N ASN A 59 -8.20 -5.69 2.99
CA ASN A 59 -8.42 -5.77 4.44
C ASN A 59 -7.49 -6.74 5.20
N GLN A 60 -6.33 -7.08 4.63
CA GLN A 60 -5.30 -7.84 5.33
C GLN A 60 -4.36 -6.90 6.10
N HIS A 61 -3.84 -7.38 7.22
CA HIS A 61 -2.88 -6.62 8.04
C HIS A 61 -1.60 -6.33 7.25
N LYS A 62 -1.15 -5.07 7.29
CA LYS A 62 0.05 -4.61 6.57
C LYS A 62 1.27 -5.50 6.86
N ASP A 63 1.51 -5.80 8.13
CA ASP A 63 2.66 -6.58 8.56
C ASP A 63 2.61 -8.04 8.06
N TYR A 64 1.39 -8.59 7.92
CA TYR A 64 1.23 -9.91 7.33
C TYR A 64 1.58 -9.89 5.84
N ILE A 65 1.14 -8.88 5.08
CA ILE A 65 1.49 -8.76 3.65
C ILE A 65 3.01 -8.66 3.49
N VAL A 66 3.66 -7.79 4.27
CA VAL A 66 5.12 -7.61 4.22
C VAL A 66 5.86 -8.89 4.57
N SER A 67 5.50 -9.55 5.68
CA SER A 67 6.14 -10.80 6.10
C SER A 67 5.93 -11.94 5.11
N ALA A 68 4.74 -12.07 4.53
CA ALA A 68 4.45 -13.08 3.52
C ALA A 68 5.27 -12.86 2.23
N LEU A 69 5.35 -11.61 1.74
CA LEU A 69 6.15 -11.26 0.56
C LEU A 69 7.64 -11.58 0.79
N ASN A 70 8.18 -11.20 1.95
CA ASN A 70 9.57 -11.52 2.32
C ASN A 70 9.82 -13.03 2.39
N ALA A 71 8.85 -13.79 2.91
CA ALA A 71 8.95 -15.25 2.98
C ALA A 71 8.92 -15.90 1.58
N TYR A 72 8.13 -15.38 0.64
CA TYR A 72 8.15 -15.84 -0.76
C TYR A 72 9.46 -15.49 -1.46
N LYS A 73 9.94 -14.26 -1.29
CA LYS A 73 11.20 -13.78 -1.89
C LYS A 73 12.43 -14.55 -1.41
N SER A 74 12.48 -14.86 -0.10
CA SER A 74 13.56 -15.66 0.50
C SER A 74 13.43 -17.16 0.24
N GLY A 75 12.30 -17.63 -0.28
CA GLY A 75 12.01 -19.05 -0.48
C GLY A 75 11.67 -19.82 0.81
N LEU A 76 11.56 -19.14 1.95
CA LEU A 76 11.07 -19.72 3.22
C LEU A 76 9.62 -20.20 3.07
N ARG A 77 8.81 -19.49 2.28
CA ARG A 77 7.47 -19.90 1.88
C ARG A 77 7.49 -20.25 0.40
N LYS A 78 7.14 -21.49 0.07
CA LYS A 78 7.15 -22.00 -1.31
C LYS A 78 5.74 -22.09 -1.87
N HIS A 79 5.52 -21.49 -3.04
CA HIS A 79 4.30 -21.65 -3.82
C HIS A 79 4.64 -21.44 -5.30
N LEU A 80 4.22 -22.36 -6.16
CA LEU A 80 4.59 -22.37 -7.59
C LEU A 80 4.28 -21.03 -8.26
N GLN A 81 3.10 -20.47 -8.01
CA GLN A 81 2.63 -19.22 -8.60
C GLN A 81 3.20 -17.97 -7.90
N CYS A 82 3.58 -18.04 -6.61
CA CYS A 82 4.13 -16.87 -5.90
C CYS A 82 5.65 -16.76 -6.03
N LYS A 83 6.33 -17.78 -6.59
CA LYS A 83 7.78 -17.76 -6.86
C LYS A 83 8.17 -16.66 -7.86
N LEU A 84 7.22 -16.18 -8.66
CA LEU A 84 7.39 -15.14 -9.67
C LEU A 84 7.17 -13.71 -9.13
N MET A 85 6.85 -13.55 -7.83
CA MET A 85 6.72 -12.24 -7.19
C MET A 85 8.10 -11.66 -6.84
N GLN A 86 8.91 -11.36 -7.86
CA GLN A 86 10.25 -10.75 -7.75
C GLN A 86 10.22 -9.26 -8.05
#